data_AF-A0A951AE55-F1
#
_entry.id   AF-A0A951AE55-F1
#
_cell.length_a   1.000
_cell.length_b   1.000
_cell.length_c   1.000
_cell.angle_alpha   90.00
_cell.angle_beta   90.00
_cell.angle_gamma   90.00
#
_symmetry.space_group_name_H-M   'P 1'
#
loop_
_entity.id
_entity.type
_entity.pdbx_description
1 polymer ?
#
loop_
_entity_poly.entity_id
_entity_poly.type
_entity_poly.pdbx_seq_one_letter_code
_entity_poly.pdbx_strand_id
1 'polypeptide(L)'
;MALIDRGTLHYVRYFIITLGFLLLLFGRALGWLFEKGYGGKIFVTVFCLAFTTLNVWSMAALFKLGRSHIAEAVQHMDQNTSPAEETSFGGEQDFRIQFMLGFYWREMMGDKPASYYDHNHWPAAGPKWVVFHKDSFIKPTSPGKNFYDKFGNWYELVRTFPTAPLSGVNLFLYRKLAAPASN
;
A
#
# COMPACT_ATOMS: atom_id res chain seq x y z
N MET A 1 12.31 -28.14 -9.93
CA MET A 1 12.18 -27.06 -10.92
C MET A 1 11.87 -25.77 -10.16
N ALA A 2 12.91 -25.18 -9.56
CA ALA A 2 12.81 -24.08 -8.59
C ALA A 2 14.06 -23.19 -8.68
N LEU A 3 14.28 -22.60 -9.87
CA LEU A 3 15.46 -21.75 -10.14
C LEU A 3 15.09 -20.37 -10.70
N ILE A 4 13.80 -20.06 -10.79
CA ILE A 4 13.26 -18.75 -11.17
C ILE A 4 12.39 -18.24 -10.03
N ASP A 5 12.95 -18.07 -8.83
CA ASP A 5 12.19 -17.52 -7.69
C ASP A 5 12.94 -16.38 -6.97
N ARG A 6 14.00 -15.87 -7.63
CA ARG A 6 14.75 -14.70 -7.17
C ARG A 6 15.07 -13.75 -8.32
N GLY A 7 14.12 -13.58 -9.24
CA GLY A 7 14.08 -12.34 -9.99
C GLY A 7 13.76 -11.25 -8.99
N THR A 8 14.77 -10.60 -8.41
CA THR A 8 14.60 -9.37 -7.66
C THR A 8 13.93 -8.39 -8.61
N LEU A 9 12.60 -8.32 -8.59
CA LEU A 9 11.82 -7.36 -9.34
C LEU A 9 12.34 -5.99 -8.91
N HIS A 10 13.23 -5.42 -9.72
CA HIS A 10 13.75 -4.10 -9.48
C HIS A 10 12.54 -3.17 -9.45
N TYR A 11 12.44 -2.43 -8.34
CA TYR A 11 11.31 -1.54 -8.06
C TYR A 11 10.95 -0.73 -9.32
N VAL A 12 9.66 -0.63 -9.65
CA VAL A 12 9.15 -0.02 -10.90
C VAL A 12 9.78 1.35 -11.20
N ARG A 13 10.17 2.09 -10.15
CA ARG A 13 10.86 3.38 -10.24
C ARG A 13 12.10 3.38 -11.15
N TYR A 14 12.85 2.28 -11.25
CA TYR A 14 14.04 2.20 -12.09
C TYR A 14 13.71 2.18 -13.58
N PHE A 15 12.48 1.82 -13.95
CA PHE A 15 12.04 1.74 -15.34
C PHE A 15 11.35 3.02 -15.83
N ILE A 16 11.08 4.01 -14.98
CA ILE A 16 10.33 5.22 -15.35
C ILE A 16 11.03 5.98 -16.49
N ILE A 17 12.35 6.13 -16.41
CA ILE A 17 13.14 6.85 -17.42
C ILE A 17 13.11 6.09 -18.75
N THR A 18 13.43 4.79 -18.72
CA THR A 18 13.41 3.94 -19.92
C THR A 18 12.03 3.87 -20.56
N LEU A 19 10.97 3.81 -19.75
CA LEU A 19 9.58 3.81 -20.21
C LEU A 19 9.24 5.12 -20.92
N GLY A 20 9.73 6.27 -20.43
CA GLY A 20 9.58 7.56 -21.10
C GLY A 20 10.16 7.55 -22.52
N PHE A 21 11.40 7.08 -22.70
CA PHE A 21 12.01 6.95 -24.02
C PHE A 21 11.29 5.96 -24.93
N LEU A 22 10.82 4.85 -24.35
CA LEU A 22 10.05 3.85 -25.09
C LEU A 22 8.72 4.43 -25.61
N LEU A 23 8.02 5.24 -24.79
CA LEU A 23 6.79 5.92 -25.21
C LEU A 23 7.04 6.93 -26.33
N LEU A 24 8.16 7.66 -26.30
CA LEU A 24 8.56 8.55 -27.40
C LEU A 24 8.83 7.78 -28.71
N LEU A 25 9.54 6.65 -28.60
CA LEU A 25 9.78 5.77 -29.75
C LEU A 25 8.47 5.23 -30.33
N PHE A 26 7.55 4.77 -29.48
CA PHE A 26 6.21 4.34 -29.90
C PHE A 26 5.44 5.48 -30.56
N GLY A 27 5.48 6.68 -30.00
CA GLY A 27 4.86 7.87 -30.60
C GLY A 27 5.36 8.12 -32.02
N ARG A 28 6.68 8.03 -32.23
CA ARG A 28 7.29 8.17 -33.56
C ARG A 28 6.88 7.05 -34.53
N ALA A 29 6.87 5.80 -34.07
CA ALA A 29 6.46 4.67 -34.89
C ALA A 29 4.97 4.74 -35.31
N LEU A 30 4.09 5.12 -34.38
CA LEU A 30 2.67 5.32 -34.65
C LEU A 30 2.45 6.51 -35.60
N GLY A 31 3.18 7.61 -35.42
CA GLY A 31 3.14 8.75 -36.34
C GLY A 31 3.52 8.36 -37.77
N TRP A 32 4.63 7.63 -37.94
CA TRP A 32 5.04 7.11 -39.24
C TRP A 32 3.99 6.17 -39.86
N LEU A 33 3.38 5.30 -39.05
CA LEU A 33 2.34 4.39 -39.52
C LEU A 33 1.08 5.13 -39.95
N PHE A 34 0.73 6.22 -39.24
CA PHE A 34 -0.41 7.07 -39.57
C PHE A 34 -0.26 7.75 -40.95
N GLU A 35 0.95 8.14 -41.33
CA GLU A 35 1.25 8.78 -42.61
C GLU A 35 1.22 7.81 -43.80
N LYS A 36 1.41 6.49 -43.57
CA LYS A 36 1.57 5.49 -44.63
C LYS A 36 0.30 5.16 -45.42
N GLY A 37 -0.88 5.54 -44.94
CA GLY A 37 -2.15 5.34 -45.65
C GLY A 37 -3.36 5.09 -44.74
N TYR A 38 -4.54 4.87 -45.33
CA TYR A 38 -5.81 4.73 -44.59
C TYR A 38 -5.80 3.60 -43.54
N GLY A 39 -5.23 2.43 -43.87
CA GLY A 39 -5.12 1.32 -42.92
C GLY A 39 -4.30 1.68 -41.67
N GLY A 40 -3.21 2.43 -41.86
CA GLY A 40 -2.37 2.92 -40.76
C GLY A 40 -3.11 3.90 -39.86
N LYS A 41 -3.89 4.82 -40.44
CA LYS A 41 -4.75 5.75 -39.68
C LYS A 41 -5.77 5.03 -38.81
N ILE A 42 -6.46 4.02 -39.36
CA ILE A 42 -7.43 3.21 -38.60
C ILE A 42 -6.73 2.50 -37.45
N PHE A 43 -5.62 1.81 -37.73
CA PHE A 43 -4.87 1.07 -36.70
C PHE A 43 -4.42 1.98 -35.55
N VAL A 44 -3.77 3.11 -35.87
CA VAL A 44 -3.28 4.07 -34.86
C VAL A 44 -4.44 4.62 -34.04
N THR A 45 -5.56 4.95 -34.68
CA THR A 45 -6.75 5.46 -33.98
C THR A 45 -7.30 4.44 -32.99
N VAL A 46 -7.49 3.19 -33.43
CA VAL A 46 -7.98 2.10 -32.57
C VAL A 46 -7.00 1.83 -31.43
N PHE A 47 -5.69 1.81 -31.72
CA PHE A 47 -4.66 1.61 -30.71
C PHE A 47 -4.66 2.74 -29.66
N CYS A 48 -4.70 4.00 -30.08
CA CYS A 48 -4.76 5.15 -29.18
C CYS A 48 -6.03 5.14 -28.31
N LEU A 49 -7.18 4.78 -28.89
CA LEU A 49 -8.44 4.64 -28.14
C LEU A 49 -8.35 3.52 -27.10
N ALA A 50 -7.84 2.34 -27.47
CA ALA A 50 -7.64 1.23 -26.55
C ALA A 50 -6.67 1.59 -25.43
N PHE A 51 -5.52 2.19 -25.76
CA PHE A 51 -4.51 2.63 -24.80
C PHE A 51 -5.08 3.66 -23.82
N THR A 52 -5.78 4.67 -24.32
CA THR A 52 -6.40 5.71 -23.48
C THR A 52 -7.46 5.11 -22.56
N THR A 53 -8.31 4.22 -23.07
CA THR A 53 -9.34 3.53 -22.29
C THR A 53 -8.75 2.73 -21.14
N LEU A 54 -7.68 1.96 -21.40
CA LEU A 54 -6.99 1.20 -20.37
C LEU A 54 -6.37 2.10 -19.29
N ASN A 55 -5.75 3.22 -19.68
CA ASN A 55 -5.18 4.16 -18.72
C ASN A 55 -6.27 4.87 -17.89
N VAL A 56 -7.38 5.26 -18.52
CA VAL A 56 -8.53 5.85 -17.82
C VAL A 56 -9.13 4.87 -16.82
N TRP A 57 -9.24 3.58 -17.18
CA TRP A 57 -9.66 2.54 -16.24
C TRP A 57 -8.72 2.45 -15.03
N SER A 58 -7.40 2.42 -15.26
CA SER A 58 -6.41 2.41 -14.17
C SER A 58 -6.50 3.66 -13.29
N MET A 59 -6.71 4.84 -13.88
CA MET A 59 -6.94 6.07 -13.14
C MET A 59 -8.23 6.04 -12.33
N ALA A 60 -9.31 5.48 -12.89
CA ALA A 60 -10.58 5.33 -12.17
C ALA A 60 -10.42 4.40 -10.95
N ALA A 61 -9.66 3.31 -11.08
CA ALA A 61 -9.31 2.46 -9.95
C ALA A 61 -8.50 3.22 -8.89
N LEU A 62 -7.56 4.08 -9.33
CA LEU A 62 -6.78 4.94 -8.44
C LEU A 62 -7.65 5.96 -7.69
N PHE A 63 -8.60 6.61 -8.36
CA PHE A 63 -9.52 7.54 -7.70
C PHE A 63 -10.47 6.83 -6.74
N LYS A 64 -10.87 5.60 -7.04
CA LYS A 64 -11.75 4.81 -6.17
C LYS A 64 -11.05 4.23 -4.95
N LEU A 65 -9.81 3.74 -5.10
CA LEU A 65 -9.07 3.00 -4.06
C LEU A 65 -7.93 3.81 -3.42
N GLY A 66 -7.60 4.99 -3.94
CA GLY A 66 -6.50 5.82 -3.44
C GLY A 66 -5.10 5.18 -3.58
N ARG A 67 -4.11 5.84 -2.96
CA ARG A 67 -2.69 5.43 -2.92
C ARG A 67 -2.26 4.76 -1.61
N SER A 68 -3.19 4.70 -0.66
CA SER A 68 -3.16 4.07 0.66
C SER A 68 -4.08 4.89 1.56
N HIS A 69 -4.99 4.25 2.26
CA HIS A 69 -5.92 4.95 3.15
C HIS A 69 -5.29 5.16 4.54
N ILE A 70 -4.06 5.69 4.61
CA ILE A 70 -3.34 5.90 5.88
C ILE A 70 -4.12 6.85 6.79
N ALA A 71 -4.68 7.93 6.24
CA ALA A 71 -5.51 8.86 7.00
C ALA A 71 -6.71 8.14 7.64
N GLU A 72 -7.42 7.30 6.89
CA GLU A 72 -8.54 6.51 7.41
C GLU A 72 -8.09 5.46 8.43
N ALA A 73 -6.89 4.88 8.25
CA ALA A 73 -6.31 3.96 9.23
C ALA A 73 -6.00 4.68 10.54
N VAL A 74 -5.40 5.87 10.48
CA VAL A 74 -5.14 6.74 11.64
C VAL A 74 -6.45 7.12 12.34
N GLN A 75 -7.45 7.57 11.59
CA GLN A 75 -8.77 7.88 12.13
C GLN A 75 -9.42 6.65 12.79
N HIS A 76 -9.31 5.48 12.15
CA HIS A 76 -9.89 4.25 12.70
C HIS A 76 -9.19 3.82 14.00
N MET A 77 -7.86 3.95 14.08
CA MET A 77 -7.11 3.67 15.31
C MET A 77 -7.51 4.63 16.44
N ASP A 78 -7.66 5.91 16.13
CA ASP A 78 -8.06 6.93 17.08
C ASP A 78 -9.47 6.67 17.65
N GLN A 79 -10.45 6.43 16.78
CA GLN A 79 -11.84 6.11 17.16
C GLN A 79 -11.97 4.84 18.01
N ASN A 80 -11.00 3.93 17.91
CA ASN A 80 -10.98 2.66 18.63
C ASN A 80 -10.01 2.65 19.81
N THR A 81 -9.39 3.78 20.13
CA THR A 81 -8.51 3.95 21.30
C THR A 81 -9.17 4.90 22.30
N SER A 82 -9.19 4.52 23.58
CA SER A 82 -9.73 5.37 24.65
C SER A 82 -9.04 6.74 24.68
N PRO A 83 -9.77 7.86 24.85
CA PRO A 83 -9.19 9.21 24.82
C PRO A 83 -8.09 9.46 25.86
N ALA A 84 -8.14 8.77 26.99
CA ALA A 84 -7.21 8.93 28.11
C ALA A 84 -5.90 8.13 27.96
N GLU A 85 -5.77 7.31 26.91
CA GLU A 85 -4.62 6.45 26.75
C GLU A 85 -3.74 6.87 25.58
N GLU A 86 -2.42 6.79 25.77
CA GLU A 86 -1.46 6.93 24.69
C GLU A 86 -1.67 5.83 23.63
N THR A 87 -1.64 6.21 22.36
CA THR A 87 -1.74 5.27 21.24
C THR A 87 -0.35 4.76 20.88
N SER A 88 -0.14 3.45 20.85
CA SER A 88 1.13 2.85 20.44
C SER A 88 1.00 2.00 19.19
N PHE A 89 2.00 2.11 18.31
CA PHE A 89 2.06 1.46 17.02
C PHE A 89 3.31 0.58 16.90
N GLY A 90 3.22 -0.46 16.09
CA GLY A 90 4.36 -1.19 15.56
C GLY A 90 4.10 -1.58 14.10
N GLY A 91 5.14 -2.04 13.41
CA GLY A 91 5.03 -2.49 12.03
C GLY A 91 6.09 -3.52 11.66
N GLU A 92 6.04 -3.99 10.42
CA GLU A 92 7.05 -4.91 9.87
C GLU A 92 8.15 -4.19 9.07
N GLN A 93 7.85 -3.01 8.55
CA GLN A 93 8.80 -2.17 7.81
C GLN A 93 8.88 -0.81 8.48
N ASP A 94 9.69 -0.75 9.53
CA ASP A 94 9.72 0.35 10.49
C ASP A 94 9.89 1.70 9.84
N PHE A 95 10.91 1.86 9.00
CA PHE A 95 11.20 3.14 8.33
C PHE A 95 9.99 3.72 7.60
N ARG A 96 9.28 2.90 6.81
CA ARG A 96 8.17 3.37 5.98
C ARG A 96 6.93 3.62 6.81
N ILE A 97 6.59 2.68 7.69
CA ILE A 97 5.36 2.74 8.50
C ILE A 97 5.46 3.86 9.52
N GLN A 98 6.59 3.96 10.23
CA GLN A 98 6.85 5.04 11.19
C GLN A 98 6.75 6.40 10.53
N PHE A 99 7.38 6.58 9.35
CA PHE A 99 7.34 7.86 8.65
C PHE A 99 5.90 8.24 8.24
N MET A 100 5.16 7.31 7.63
CA MET A 100 3.78 7.57 7.21
C MET A 100 2.86 7.84 8.41
N LEU A 101 2.88 6.97 9.42
CA LEU A 101 2.05 7.14 10.61
C LEU A 101 2.41 8.40 11.37
N GLY A 102 3.70 8.69 11.57
CA GLY A 102 4.14 9.90 12.27
C GLY A 102 3.69 11.18 11.57
N PHE A 103 3.77 11.22 10.23
CA PHE A 103 3.27 12.36 9.45
C PHE A 103 1.74 12.53 9.62
N TYR A 104 0.95 11.49 9.33
CA TYR A 104 -0.51 11.58 9.35
C TYR A 104 -1.07 11.73 10.77
N TRP A 105 -0.45 11.11 11.76
CA TRP A 105 -0.88 11.25 13.16
C TRP A 105 -0.71 12.69 13.62
N ARG A 106 0.46 13.29 13.40
CA ARG A 106 0.71 14.69 13.75
C ARG A 106 -0.25 15.64 13.05
N GLU A 107 -0.51 15.41 11.76
CA GLU A 107 -1.39 16.27 10.97
C GLU A 107 -2.86 16.17 11.40
N MET A 108 -3.33 14.97 11.77
CA MET A 108 -4.75 14.72 12.04
C MET A 108 -5.12 14.80 13.51
N MET A 109 -4.20 14.44 14.41
CA MET A 109 -4.46 14.28 15.85
C MET A 109 -3.83 15.39 16.70
N GLY A 110 -3.13 16.34 16.08
CA GLY A 110 -2.47 17.45 16.75
C GLY A 110 -1.49 16.95 17.83
N ASP A 111 -1.74 17.36 19.07
CA ASP A 111 -0.87 17.06 20.22
C ASP A 111 -1.20 15.72 20.91
N LYS A 112 -2.09 14.89 20.37
CA LYS A 112 -2.41 13.58 20.97
C LYS A 112 -1.15 12.70 20.98
N PRO A 113 -0.67 12.23 22.15
CA PRO A 113 0.58 11.50 22.25
C PRO A 113 0.48 10.14 21.58
N ALA A 114 1.57 9.76 20.90
CA ALA A 114 1.66 8.52 20.19
C ALA A 114 3.11 8.03 20.12
N SER A 115 3.30 6.73 20.29
CA SER A 115 4.62 6.10 20.26
C SER A 115 4.69 5.02 19.19
N TYR A 116 5.75 5.04 18.39
CA TYR A 116 6.05 3.97 17.44
C TYR A 116 7.17 3.09 18.00
N TYR A 117 6.96 1.78 18.02
CA TYR A 117 7.97 0.80 18.41
C TYR A 117 8.47 0.05 17.18
N ASP A 118 9.79 0.11 16.96
CA ASP A 118 10.45 -0.70 15.94
C ASP A 118 10.19 -2.18 16.17
N HIS A 119 10.05 -2.96 15.10
CA HIS A 119 9.71 -4.38 15.12
C HIS A 119 10.54 -5.19 16.12
N ASN A 120 11.84 -4.89 16.21
CA ASN A 120 12.76 -5.60 17.11
C ASN A 120 12.67 -5.15 18.58
N HIS A 121 12.08 -3.99 18.84
CA HIS A 121 12.04 -3.31 20.14
C HIS A 121 10.61 -3.13 20.68
N TRP A 122 9.68 -4.01 20.32
CA TRP A 122 8.36 -4.00 20.96
C TRP A 122 8.47 -4.24 22.46
N PRO A 123 7.68 -3.53 23.29
CA PRO A 123 7.63 -3.77 24.73
C PRO A 123 7.03 -5.16 25.01
N ALA A 124 7.29 -5.71 26.20
CA ALA A 124 6.72 -7.00 26.61
C ALA A 124 5.18 -7.01 26.55
N ALA A 125 4.56 -5.87 26.86
CA ALA A 125 3.11 -5.69 26.76
C ALA A 125 2.59 -5.58 25.31
N GLY A 126 3.48 -5.43 24.33
CA GLY A 126 3.16 -5.24 22.91
C GLY A 126 2.54 -3.87 22.57
N PRO A 127 2.76 -3.35 21.34
CA PRO A 127 2.03 -2.18 20.85
C PRO A 127 0.51 -2.43 20.85
N LYS A 128 -0.29 -1.36 20.89
CA LYS A 128 -1.76 -1.50 20.77
C LYS A 128 -2.18 -1.86 19.34
N TRP A 129 -1.49 -1.27 18.38
CA TRP A 129 -1.76 -1.41 16.96
C TRP A 129 -0.54 -1.93 16.24
N VAL A 130 -0.74 -2.89 15.34
CA VAL A 130 0.31 -3.36 14.43
C VAL A 130 -0.15 -3.17 13.00
N VAL A 131 0.69 -2.53 12.19
CA VAL A 131 0.42 -2.28 10.79
C VAL A 131 1.32 -3.19 9.95
N PHE A 132 0.70 -4.04 9.15
CA PHE A 132 1.38 -4.75 8.08
C PHE A 132 1.05 -4.09 6.74
N HIS A 133 1.93 -4.28 5.77
CA HIS A 133 1.77 -3.80 4.42
C HIS A 133 2.12 -4.89 3.40
N LYS A 134 1.42 -4.92 2.28
CA LYS A 134 1.85 -5.70 1.12
C LYS A 134 1.78 -4.88 -0.13
N ASP A 135 2.70 -5.14 -1.05
CA ASP A 135 2.70 -4.49 -2.34
C ASP A 135 1.41 -4.76 -3.11
N SER A 136 0.96 -3.76 -3.86
CA SER A 136 -0.32 -3.75 -4.58
C SER A 136 -0.37 -4.68 -5.80
N PHE A 137 0.73 -5.31 -6.18
CA PHE A 137 0.80 -6.30 -7.27
C PHE A 137 0.16 -7.64 -6.88
N ILE A 138 0.02 -7.89 -5.58
CA ILE A 138 -0.57 -9.12 -5.05
C ILE A 138 -1.96 -8.78 -4.53
N LYS A 139 -2.93 -9.66 -4.77
CA LYS A 139 -4.25 -9.57 -4.15
C LYS A 139 -4.07 -9.34 -2.63
N PRO A 140 -4.79 -8.40 -2.01
CA PRO A 140 -4.64 -8.12 -0.58
C PRO A 140 -5.04 -9.33 0.24
N THR A 141 -4.07 -10.20 0.53
CA THR A 141 -4.23 -11.35 1.41
C THR A 141 -3.46 -11.03 2.68
N SER A 142 -4.19 -10.85 3.79
CA SER A 142 -3.57 -10.57 5.07
C SER A 142 -2.61 -11.70 5.48
N PRO A 143 -1.60 -11.42 6.32
CA PRO A 143 -0.74 -12.45 6.92
C PRO A 143 -1.49 -13.56 7.68
N GLY A 144 -2.76 -13.32 8.01
CA GLY A 144 -3.66 -14.22 8.71
C GLY A 144 -4.80 -13.42 9.33
N LYS A 145 -5.82 -14.08 9.89
CA LYS A 145 -6.84 -13.36 10.68
C LYS A 145 -6.26 -12.87 12.00
N ASN A 146 -5.39 -13.66 12.60
CA ASN A 146 -4.79 -13.42 13.90
C ASN A 146 -3.30 -13.77 13.89
N PHE A 147 -2.53 -13.19 14.80
CA PHE A 147 -1.15 -13.62 15.08
C PHE A 147 -0.78 -13.37 16.55
N TYR A 148 0.32 -13.99 16.99
CA TYR A 148 0.94 -13.73 18.28
C TYR A 148 2.29 -13.05 18.06
N ASP A 149 2.62 -12.07 18.89
CA ASP A 149 3.99 -11.55 18.93
C ASP A 149 4.93 -12.47 19.74
N LYS A 150 6.22 -12.12 19.79
CA LYS A 150 7.24 -12.89 20.51
C LYS A 150 7.03 -12.99 22.03
N PHE A 151 6.15 -12.15 22.60
CA PHE A 151 5.81 -12.14 24.02
C PHE A 151 4.45 -12.80 24.31
N GLY A 152 3.81 -13.38 23.29
CA GLY A 152 2.51 -14.03 23.43
C GLY A 152 1.33 -13.08 23.44
N ASN A 153 1.51 -11.79 23.10
CA ASN A 153 0.37 -10.89 22.94
C ASN A 153 -0.41 -11.27 21.68
N TRP A 154 -1.73 -11.33 21.81
CA TRP A 154 -2.62 -11.76 20.73
C TRP A 154 -3.18 -10.57 19.96
N TYR A 155 -3.12 -10.64 18.64
CA TYR A 155 -3.61 -9.61 17.72
C TYR A 155 -4.63 -10.17 16.74
N GLU A 156 -5.65 -9.37 16.45
CA GLU A 156 -6.69 -9.65 15.44
C GLU A 156 -6.67 -8.58 14.35
N LEU A 157 -6.84 -9.03 13.09
CA LEU A 157 -7.03 -8.17 11.94
C LEU A 157 -8.38 -7.47 12.04
N VAL A 158 -8.39 -6.18 12.33
CA VAL A 158 -9.64 -5.42 12.43
C VAL A 158 -10.05 -4.79 11.11
N ARG A 159 -9.08 -4.43 10.26
CA ARG A 159 -9.38 -3.75 9.00
C ARG A 159 -8.29 -3.93 7.96
N THR A 160 -8.71 -4.01 6.70
CA THR A 160 -7.83 -3.97 5.52
C THR A 160 -8.14 -2.72 4.71
N PHE A 161 -7.10 -1.98 4.35
CA PHE A 161 -7.18 -0.81 3.49
C PHE A 161 -6.51 -1.14 2.15
N PRO A 162 -7.28 -1.55 1.14
CA PRO A 162 -6.72 -1.87 -0.17
C PRO A 162 -6.23 -0.60 -0.86
N THR A 163 -5.39 -0.75 -1.87
CA THR A 163 -4.93 0.35 -2.74
C THR A 163 -5.14 -0.02 -4.20
N ALA A 164 -5.14 0.97 -5.08
CA ALA A 164 -5.07 0.68 -6.51
C ALA A 164 -3.75 -0.03 -6.88
N PRO A 165 -3.76 -0.92 -7.89
CA PRO A 165 -2.56 -1.55 -8.41
C PRO A 165 -1.49 -0.52 -8.78
N LEU A 166 -0.22 -0.87 -8.57
CA LEU A 166 0.96 -0.07 -8.94
C LEU A 166 1.11 1.28 -8.22
N SER A 167 0.15 1.66 -7.38
CA SER A 167 0.01 3.04 -6.88
C SER A 167 0.24 3.20 -5.39
N GLY A 168 0.44 2.09 -4.67
CA GLY A 168 0.58 2.11 -3.21
C GLY A 168 0.84 0.74 -2.61
N VAL A 169 0.57 0.65 -1.29
CA VAL A 169 0.60 -0.59 -0.51
C VAL A 169 -0.75 -0.84 0.15
N ASN A 170 -1.15 -2.11 0.18
CA ASN A 170 -2.30 -2.55 0.97
C ASN A 170 -1.89 -2.51 2.44
N LEU A 171 -2.73 -1.95 3.30
CA LEU A 171 -2.47 -1.92 4.74
C LEU A 171 -3.38 -2.92 5.45
N PHE A 172 -2.83 -3.63 6.42
CA PHE A 172 -3.56 -4.55 7.28
C PHE A 172 -3.35 -4.08 8.72
N LEU A 173 -4.45 -3.67 9.34
CA LEU A 173 -4.43 -3.10 10.67
C LEU A 173 -4.86 -4.17 11.67
N TYR A 174 -3.98 -4.45 12.61
CA TYR A 174 -4.20 -5.40 13.68
C TYR A 174 -4.30 -4.69 15.02
N ARG A 175 -5.23 -5.14 15.85
CA ARG A 175 -5.43 -4.63 17.21
C ARG A 175 -5.05 -5.71 18.21
N LYS A 176 -4.33 -5.30 19.26
CA LYS A 176 -4.09 -6.16 20.41
C LYS A 176 -5.40 -6.43 21.14
N LEU A 177 -5.69 -7.70 21.42
CA LEU A 177 -6.81 -8.10 22.25
C LEU A 177 -6.42 -8.05 23.72
N ALA A 178 -7.38 -7.73 24.59
CA ALA A 178 -7.17 -7.89 26.02
C ALA A 178 -6.89 -9.36 26.30
N ALA A 179 -5.93 -9.64 27.21
CA ALA A 179 -5.74 -11.00 27.68
C ALA A 179 -7.08 -11.51 28.21
N PRO A 180 -7.50 -12.75 27.89
CA PRO A 180 -8.69 -13.32 28.49
C PRO A 180 -8.52 -13.22 30.01
N ALA A 181 -9.51 -12.61 30.69
CA ALA A 181 -9.50 -12.55 32.14
C ALA A 181 -9.33 -13.98 32.65
N SER A 182 -8.22 -14.26 33.33
CA SER A 182 -8.02 -15.51 34.03
C SER A 182 -9.06 -15.55 35.15
N ASN A 183 -10.17 -16.24 34.91
CA ASN A 183 -11.14 -16.60 35.94
C ASN A 183 -10.55 -17.65 36.88
#